data_AF-A0A1W9M374-F1
#
_entry.id   AF-A0A1W9M374-F1
#
_cell.length_a   1.000
_cell.length_b   1.000
_cell.length_c   1.000
_cell.angle_alpha   90.00
_cell.angle_beta   90.00
_cell.angle_gamma   90.00
#
_symmetry.space_group_name_H-M   'P 1'
#
loop_
_entity.id
_entity.type
_entity.pdbx_description
1 polymer ?
#
loop_
_entity_poly.entity_id
_entity_poly.type
_entity_poly.pdbx_seq_one_letter_code
_entity_poly.pdbx_strand_id
1 'polypeptide(L)' 'MLSINGIYTGKEIRPLEEISVCPNVRVIITFLEDEPVSDMDRETQEFLELCGTWEDERSPEEIVREIYESRTAGEREILL' A
#
# COMPACT_ATOMS: atom_id res chain seq x y z
N MET A 1 -18.63 26.22 4.94
CA MET A 1 -17.22 26.43 4.57
C MET A 1 -16.83 25.26 3.69
N LEU A 2 -16.46 25.49 2.42
CA LEU A 2 -16.05 24.42 1.52
C LEU A 2 -14.53 24.24 1.70
N SER A 3 -14.11 23.06 2.13
CA SER A 3 -12.70 22.67 2.23
C SER A 3 -12.44 21.65 1.12
N ILE A 4 -11.39 21.88 0.33
CA ILE A 4 -11.03 21.04 -0.80
C ILE A 4 -9.57 20.64 -0.63
N ASN A 5 -9.29 19.36 -0.83
CA ASN A 5 -7.94 18.84 -0.79
C ASN A 5 -7.23 19.13 -2.12
N GLY A 6 -5.94 19.43 -2.03
CA GLY A 6 -5.11 19.74 -3.19
C GLY A 6 -3.65 19.44 -2.92
N ILE A 7 -2.90 19.22 -3.99
CA ILE A 7 -1.46 19.02 -3.91
C ILE A 7 -0.78 20.37 -4.11
N TYR A 8 0.07 20.76 -3.17
CA TYR A 8 0.94 21.91 -3.31
C TYR A 8 2.25 21.51 -3.98
N THR A 9 2.54 22.09 -5.14
CA THR A 9 3.74 21.76 -5.93
C THR A 9 4.95 22.66 -5.61
N GLY A 10 4.87 23.44 -4.53
CA GLY A 10 5.84 24.51 -4.22
C GLY A 10 5.58 25.82 -4.96
N LYS A 11 4.75 25.82 -6.03
CA LYS A 11 4.41 27.03 -6.79
C LYS A 11 2.90 27.26 -6.90
N GLU A 12 2.13 26.19 -7.06
CA GLU A 12 0.68 26.23 -7.24
C GLU A 12 0.01 25.14 -6.42
N ILE A 13 -1.27 25.35 -6.11
CA ILE A 13 -2.14 24.35 -5.48
C ILE A 13 -3.05 23.80 -6.56
N ARG A 14 -3.01 22.49 -6.78
CA ARG A 14 -3.89 21.78 -7.71
C ARG A 14 -4.99 21.07 -6.91
N PRO A 15 -6.26 21.49 -7.03
CA PRO A 15 -7.37 20.79 -6.42
C PRO A 15 -7.45 19.35 -6.93
N LEU A 16 -7.77 18.40 -6.06
CA LEU A 16 -8.00 17.01 -6.44
C LEU A 16 -9.43 16.77 -6.98
N GLU A 17 -10.31 17.75 -6.80
CA GLU A 17 -11.72 17.70 -7.19
C GLU A 17 -12.09 18.92 -8.04
N GLU A 18 -13.12 18.79 -8.88
CA GLU A 18 -13.64 19.92 -9.64
C GLU A 18 -14.30 20.95 -8.72
N ILE A 19 -13.87 22.20 -8.84
CA ILE A 19 -14.41 23.29 -8.03
C ILE A 19 -15.47 24.05 -8.84
N SER A 20 -16.72 23.98 -8.40
CA SER A 20 -17.86 24.69 -8.98
C SER A 20 -18.11 26.06 -8.31
N VAL A 21 -17.05 26.85 -8.06
CA VAL A 21 -17.16 28.21 -7.50
C VAL A 21 -16.91 29.28 -8.55
N CYS A 22 -17.56 30.43 -8.39
CA CYS A 22 -17.34 31.56 -9.28
C CYS A 22 -15.87 32.07 -9.20
N PRO A 23 -15.33 32.64 -10.29
CA PRO A 23 -14.01 33.26 -10.27
C PRO A 23 -13.90 34.42 -9.26
N ASN A 24 -12.67 34.79 -8.87
CA ASN A 24 -12.34 35.91 -7.98
C ASN A 24 -12.85 35.78 -6.53
N VAL A 25 -12.78 34.59 -5.95
CA VAL A 25 -13.14 34.33 -4.55
C VAL A 25 -11.91 34.32 -3.66
N ARG A 26 -12.02 34.86 -2.44
CA ARG A 26 -10.96 34.78 -1.42
C ARG A 26 -10.98 33.41 -0.75
N VAL A 27 -9.80 32.81 -0.60
CA VAL A 27 -9.63 31.48 0.01
C VAL A 27 -8.66 31.55 1.19
N ILE A 28 -8.79 30.61 2.12
CA ILE A 28 -7.84 30.35 3.20
C ILE A 28 -7.17 29.02 2.88
N ILE A 29 -5.84 29.00 2.84
CA ILE A 29 -5.05 27.79 2.57
C ILE A 29 -4.51 27.28 3.89
N THR A 30 -4.75 26.01 4.17
CA THR A 30 -4.15 25.30 5.33
C THR A 30 -3.28 24.18 4.78
N PHE A 31 -1.98 24.23 5.09
CA PHE A 31 -1.07 23.13 4.80
C PHE A 31 -1.28 22.05 5.86
N LEU A 32 -1.64 20.86 5.41
CA LEU A 32 -1.68 19.67 6.25
C LEU A 32 -0.26 19.11 6.36
N GLU A 33 -0.01 18.31 7.39
CA GLU A 33 1.30 17.66 7.58
C GLU A 33 1.68 16.87 6.31
N ASP A 34 2.98 16.88 5.98
CA ASP A 34 3.49 16.10 4.86
C ASP A 34 3.10 14.63 5.11
N GLU A 35 2.30 14.04 4.21
CA GLU A 35 2.29 12.60 4.14
C GLU A 35 3.74 12.20 3.86
N PRO A 36 4.36 11.35 4.69
CA PRO A 36 5.68 10.87 4.39
C PRO A 36 5.58 10.29 2.99
N VAL A 37 6.37 10.81 2.06
CA VAL A 37 6.60 10.13 0.80
C VAL A 37 7.11 8.77 1.24
N SER A 38 6.24 7.76 1.22
CA SER A 38 6.66 6.41 1.55
C SER A 38 7.77 6.11 0.55
N ASP A 39 9.01 6.14 1.03
CA ASP A 39 10.09 5.48 0.34
C ASP A 39 9.72 4.00 0.48
N MET A 40 8.79 3.51 -0.35
CA MET A 40 8.31 2.13 -0.29
C MET A 40 9.50 1.17 -0.34
N ASP A 41 10.56 1.56 -1.06
CA ASP A 41 11.82 0.84 -1.08
C ASP A 41 12.47 0.78 0.31
N ARG A 42 12.51 1.89 1.07
CA ARG A 42 13.07 1.92 2.42
C ARG A 42 12.22 1.16 3.43
N GLU A 43 10.90 1.33 3.39
CA GLU A 43 9.97 0.60 4.27
C GLU A 43 10.01 -0.91 3.99
N THR A 44 10.09 -1.31 2.72
CA THR A 44 10.23 -2.73 2.33
C THR A 44 11.57 -3.30 2.79
N GLN A 45 12.67 -2.54 2.66
CA GLN A 45 13.98 -2.97 3.14
C GLN A 45 14.01 -3.09 4.67
N GLU A 46 13.50 -2.10 5.41
CA GLU A 46 13.39 -2.13 6.87
C GLU A 46 12.54 -3.33 7.35
N PHE A 47 11.44 -3.64 6.64
CA PHE A 47 10.61 -4.81 6.92
C PHE A 47 11.35 -6.14 6.65
N LEU A 48 12.06 -6.25 5.53
CA LEU A 48 12.86 -7.44 5.19
C LEU A 48 14.01 -7.67 6.17
N GLU A 49 14.67 -6.60 6.64
CA GLU A 49 15.71 -6.68 7.66
C GLU A 49 15.15 -7.14 9.02
N LEU A 50 13.99 -6.62 9.41
CA LEU A 50 13.35 -6.95 10.69
C LEU A 50 12.85 -8.40 10.75
N CYS A 51 12.16 -8.83 9.68
CA CYS A 51 11.56 -10.17 9.63
C CYS A 51 12.55 -11.24 9.20
N GLY A 52 13.66 -10.85 8.57
CA GLY A 52 14.59 -11.75 7.89
C GLY A 52 13.95 -12.41 6.67
N THR A 53 14.78 -13.04 5.85
CA THR A 53 14.31 -13.93 4.77
C THR A 53 14.25 -15.35 5.29
N TRP A 54 13.15 -16.06 5.02
CA TRP A 54 13.13 -17.51 5.18
C TRP A 54 14.13 -18.10 4.19
N GLU A 55 15.27 -18.57 4.69
CA GLU A 55 16.25 -19.31 3.90
C GLU A 55 15.92 -20.80 3.97
N ASP A 56 15.68 -21.40 2.81
CA ASP A 56 15.48 -22.84 2.67
C ASP A 56 16.63 -23.41 1.84
N GLU A 57 17.39 -24.34 2.43
CA GLU A 57 18.51 -25.00 1.78
C GLU A 57 18.07 -26.08 0.78
N ARG A 58 16.79 -26.45 0.80
CA ARG A 58 16.22 -27.47 -0.09
C ARG A 58 16.05 -26.94 -1.50
N SER A 59 16.19 -27.82 -2.48
CA SER A 59 15.96 -27.42 -3.87
C SER A 59 14.46 -27.10 -4.09
N PRO A 60 14.13 -26.21 -5.05
CA PRO A 60 12.75 -25.95 -5.41
C PRO A 60 11.94 -27.22 -5.68
N GLU A 61 12.55 -28.24 -6.30
CA GLU A 61 11.91 -29.51 -6.62
C GLU A 61 11.58 -30.33 -5.36
N GLU A 62 12.43 -30.28 -4.35
CA GLU A 62 12.21 -30.95 -3.07
C GLU A 62 11.04 -30.32 -2.31
N ILE A 63 10.99 -28.99 -2.27
CA ILE A 63 9.88 -28.23 -1.66
C ILE A 63 8.57 -28.54 -2.38
N VAL A 64 8.58 -28.51 -3.71
CA VAL A 64 7.39 -28.82 -4.52
C VAL A 64 6.91 -30.25 -4.23
N ARG A 65 7.82 -31.23 -4.22
CA ARG A 65 7.48 -32.62 -3.92
C ARG A 65 6.83 -32.76 -2.54
N GLU A 66 7.42 -32.16 -1.51
CA GLU A 66 6.86 -32.18 -0.15
C GLU A 66 5.45 -31.57 -0.09
N ILE A 67 5.21 -30.46 -0.78
CA ILE A 67 3.87 -29.84 -0.84
C ILE A 67 2.86 -30.80 -1.47
N TYR A 68 3.22 -31.49 -2.55
CA TYR A 68 2.33 -32.46 -3.18
C TYR A 68 2.11 -33.71 -2.32
N GLU A 69 3.13 -34.18 -1.60
CA GLU A 69 3.04 -35.34 -0.70
C GLU A 69 2.24 -35.03 0.59
N SER A 70 2.40 -33.81 1.13
CA SER A 70 1.69 -33.35 2.33
C SER A 70 0.23 -33.01 2.08
N ARG A 71 -0.16 -32.77 0.81
CA ARG A 71 -1.55 -32.62 0.40
C ARG A 71 -2.26 -33.96 0.50
N THR A 72 -2.73 -34.28 1.69
CA THR A 72 -3.80 -35.26 1.85
C THR A 72 -5.10 -34.64 1.35
N ALA A 73 -5.78 -35.31 0.42
CA ALA A 73 -7.15 -34.98 0.08
C ALA A 73 -8.01 -35.30 1.31
N GLY A 74 -8.12 -34.36 2.24
CA GLY A 74 -9.11 -34.46 3.30
C GLY A 74 -10.49 -34.44 2.64
N GLU A 75 -11.21 -35.56 2.67
CA GLU A 75 -12.65 -35.55 2.46
C GLU A 75 -13.25 -34.61 3.50
N ARG A 76 -13.56 -33.38 3.09
CA ARG A 76 -14.49 -32.56 3.84
C ARG A 76 -15.85 -33.22 3.67
N GLU A 77 -16.27 -34.00 4.66
CA GLU A 77 -17.67 -34.38 4.82
C GLU A 77 -18.49 -33.09 4.96
N ILE A 78 -19.05 -32.62 3.86
CA ILE A 78 -20.08 -31.58 3.88
C ILE A 78 -21.36 -32.29 4.27
N LEU A 79 -21.70 -32.26 5.56
CA LEU A 79 -23.03 -32.64 6.03
C LEU A 79 -24.03 -31.59 5.51
N LEU A 80 -24.86 -32.01 4.55
CA LEU A 80 -26.04 -31.27 4.04
C LEU A 80 -27.30 -31.67 4.82
#